data_AF-A0A8T3CAU7-F1
#
_entry.id   AF-A0A8T3CAU7-F1
#
_cell.length_a   1.000
_cell.length_b   1.000
_cell.length_c   1.000
_cell.angle_alpha   90.00
_cell.angle_beta   90.00
_cell.angle_gamma   90.00
#
_symmetry.space_group_name_H-M   'P 1'
#
loop_
_entity.id
_entity.type
_entity.pdbx_description
1 polymer ?
#
loop_
_entity_poly.entity_id
_entity_poly.type
_entity_poly.pdbx_seq_one_letter_code
_entity_poly.pdbx_strand_id
1 'polypeptide(L)'
;MEDGIGRQSAGYTPSVWGDYFIKNQAPISSTTQKTEEWMRERVEELVREVKNLLNNTYEDELQCLELIDSLQRLGVGYHFEEEIDKRLREIHHHNGKIEGNDLQAVALKFRLLRQHGYNVSSDVFNKYKDDEGKFKNNLANNVRGLLSLYEACFLSTHEDDILDEALNFTKHHLQSLSKDDQLDSTLKILISHALELPLHRRIPRLGARYYMRVYEQDKEKRNEIILELAKLDFNLLQLLHHEEARSLSIWWEEIVHDAKFIFSRDRIVECYFWTLTTYFELQY
;
A
#
# COMPACT_ATOMS: atom_id res chain seq x y z
N MET A 1 -24.58 -20.22 52.99
CA MET A 1 -25.28 -19.94 51.73
C MET A 1 -24.46 -18.90 50.99
N GLU A 2 -23.48 -19.33 50.19
CA GLU A 2 -22.91 -18.49 49.13
C GLU A 2 -23.36 -19.14 47.83
N ASP A 3 -24.49 -18.69 47.29
CA ASP A 3 -24.82 -18.92 45.88
C ASP A 3 -23.82 -18.08 45.07
N GLY A 4 -22.62 -18.63 44.88
CA GLY A 4 -21.62 -18.06 44.01
C GLY A 4 -22.13 -18.15 42.57
N ILE A 5 -22.47 -17.01 41.97
CA ILE A 5 -22.79 -16.92 40.55
C ILE A 5 -21.62 -17.51 39.76
N GLY A 6 -21.81 -18.70 39.20
CA GLY A 6 -20.83 -19.37 38.36
C GLY A 6 -20.58 -18.55 37.10
N ARG A 7 -19.40 -17.91 37.01
CA ARG A 7 -19.02 -17.14 35.82
C ARG A 7 -18.55 -18.10 34.73
N GLN A 8 -19.07 -17.93 33.51
CA GLN A 8 -18.61 -18.70 32.36
C GLN A 8 -17.16 -18.32 32.03
N SER A 9 -16.30 -19.33 31.88
CA SER A 9 -14.94 -19.15 31.37
C SER A 9 -14.95 -19.29 29.85
N ALA A 10 -14.39 -18.31 29.15
CA ALA A 10 -14.40 -18.25 27.69
C ALA A 10 -13.28 -19.10 27.02
N GLY A 11 -12.34 -19.65 27.80
CA GLY A 11 -11.28 -20.51 27.26
C GLY A 11 -10.33 -19.81 26.28
N TYR A 12 -10.08 -18.51 26.46
CA TYR A 12 -9.19 -17.75 25.58
C TYR A 12 -7.74 -18.25 25.66
N THR A 13 -7.07 -18.31 24.50
CA THR A 13 -5.65 -18.65 24.45
C THR A 13 -4.78 -17.47 24.92
N PRO A 14 -3.64 -17.73 25.58
CA PRO A 14 -2.67 -16.70 25.93
C PRO A 14 -2.19 -15.90 24.71
N SER A 15 -1.63 -14.71 24.96
CA SER A 15 -0.91 -13.96 23.92
C SER A 15 0.23 -14.80 23.35
N VAL A 16 0.38 -14.79 22.02
CA VAL A 16 1.50 -15.48 21.34
C VAL A 16 2.82 -14.75 21.52
N TRP A 17 2.79 -13.49 21.97
CA TRP A 17 3.95 -12.63 22.10
C TRP A 17 4.59 -12.70 23.50
N GLY A 18 3.83 -13.11 24.52
CA GLY A 18 4.28 -13.07 25.91
C GLY A 18 4.88 -11.72 26.26
N ASP A 19 6.11 -11.72 26.78
CA ASP A 19 6.88 -10.53 27.14
C ASP A 19 7.91 -10.11 26.08
N TYR A 20 7.77 -10.57 24.84
CA TYR A 20 8.74 -10.32 23.76
C TYR A 20 9.09 -8.85 23.61
N PHE A 21 8.10 -7.96 23.47
CA PHE A 21 8.33 -6.51 23.28
C PHE A 21 8.86 -5.82 24.55
N ILE A 22 8.65 -6.42 25.73
CA ILE A 22 9.16 -5.92 27.01
C ILE A 22 10.63 -6.33 27.21
N LYS A 23 11.01 -7.54 26.81
CA LYS A 23 12.39 -8.04 26.97
C LYS A 23 13.31 -7.64 25.84
N ASN A 24 12.83 -7.66 24.61
CA ASN A 24 13.62 -7.26 23.46
C ASN A 24 13.42 -5.76 23.30
N GLN A 25 14.36 -4.96 23.77
CA GLN A 25 14.43 -3.54 23.36
C GLN A 25 14.83 -3.49 21.89
N ALA A 26 14.39 -2.45 21.16
CA ALA A 26 15.09 -2.11 19.94
C ALA A 26 16.58 -1.96 20.31
N PRO A 27 17.54 -2.46 19.51
CA PRO A 27 18.93 -2.50 19.93
C PRO A 27 19.49 -1.08 20.00
N ILE A 28 19.27 -0.33 21.08
CA ILE A 28 19.78 1.03 21.27
C ILE A 28 21.22 0.91 21.81
N SER A 29 22.14 0.55 20.93
CA SER A 29 23.58 0.70 21.17
C SER A 29 24.06 2.04 20.64
N SER A 30 25.19 2.56 21.11
CA SER A 30 25.80 3.77 20.55
C SER A 30 26.11 3.64 19.04
N THR A 31 26.37 2.42 18.57
CA THR A 31 26.51 2.11 17.14
C THR A 31 25.16 2.21 16.42
N THR A 32 24.08 1.73 17.04
CA THR A 32 22.74 1.80 16.47
C THR A 32 22.19 3.22 16.44
N GLN A 33 22.46 4.03 17.49
CA GLN A 33 22.10 5.46 17.51
C GLN A 33 22.78 6.21 16.35
N LYS A 34 24.09 5.99 16.16
CA LYS A 34 24.82 6.57 15.02
C LYS A 34 24.29 6.09 13.67
N THR A 35 23.78 4.85 13.62
CA THR A 35 23.14 4.31 12.41
C THR A 35 21.77 4.94 12.19
N GLU A 36 20.98 5.16 13.24
CA GLU A 36 19.67 5.83 13.17
C GLU A 36 19.79 7.29 12.74
N GLU A 37 20.70 8.06 13.35
CA GLU A 37 21.01 9.44 12.97
C GLU A 37 21.39 9.51 11.49
N TRP A 38 22.32 8.64 11.04
CA TRP A 38 22.69 8.54 9.64
C TRP A 38 21.49 8.20 8.74
N MET A 39 20.64 7.24 9.14
CA MET A 39 19.45 6.87 8.38
C MET A 39 18.51 8.07 8.21
N ARG A 40 18.31 8.86 9.27
CA ARG A 40 17.46 10.07 9.23
C ARG A 40 18.02 11.12 8.28
N GLU A 41 19.32 11.43 8.38
CA GLU A 41 19.99 12.37 7.48
C GLU A 41 19.91 11.91 6.01
N ARG A 42 20.12 10.61 5.75
CA ARG A 42 20.04 10.04 4.41
C ARG A 42 18.61 10.04 3.87
N VAL A 43 17.61 9.76 4.70
CA VAL A 43 16.19 9.88 4.32
C VAL A 43 15.86 11.32 3.92
N GLU A 44 16.29 12.32 4.69
CA GLU A 44 16.06 13.74 4.35
C GLU A 44 16.70 14.15 3.01
N GLU A 45 17.89 13.60 2.71
CA GLU A 45 18.54 13.80 1.41
C GLU A 45 17.75 13.14 0.27
N LEU A 46 17.39 11.87 0.43
CA LEU A 46 16.64 11.11 -0.56
C LEU A 46 15.25 11.72 -0.82
N VAL A 47 14.58 12.23 0.22
CA VAL A 47 13.31 12.97 0.08
C VAL A 47 13.50 14.21 -0.80
N ARG A 48 14.58 14.98 -0.60
CA ARG A 48 14.89 16.14 -1.46
C ARG A 48 15.16 15.72 -2.91
N GLU A 49 15.88 14.63 -3.13
CA GLU A 49 16.13 14.08 -4.47
C GLU A 49 14.82 13.67 -5.16
N VAL A 50 13.95 12.94 -4.45
CA VAL A 50 12.65 12.50 -5.00
C VAL A 50 11.72 13.67 -5.26
N LYS A 51 11.71 14.71 -4.41
CA LYS A 51 10.98 15.97 -4.69
C LYS A 51 11.45 16.60 -6.00
N ASN A 52 12.75 16.61 -6.26
CA ASN A 52 13.29 17.09 -7.54
C ASN A 52 12.87 16.20 -8.71
N LEU A 53 12.83 14.87 -8.54
CA LEU A 53 12.32 13.96 -9.56
C LEU A 53 10.85 14.25 -9.89
N LEU A 54 9.98 14.33 -8.87
CA LEU A 54 8.58 14.69 -9.03
C LEU A 54 8.43 16.04 -9.72
N ASN A 55 9.27 17.01 -9.40
CA ASN A 55 9.29 18.31 -10.04
C ASN A 55 9.86 18.26 -11.47
N ASN A 56 10.63 17.28 -11.91
CA ASN A 56 11.21 17.26 -13.27
C ASN A 56 10.43 16.41 -14.27
N THR A 57 9.48 15.57 -13.83
CA THR A 57 8.67 14.69 -14.72
C THR A 57 7.56 15.41 -15.49
N TYR A 58 7.71 16.69 -15.84
CA TYR A 58 6.65 17.47 -16.53
C TYR A 58 6.32 16.95 -17.94
N GLU A 59 7.27 16.27 -18.61
CA GLU A 59 7.15 15.93 -20.04
C GLU A 59 6.50 14.57 -20.31
N ASP A 60 6.46 13.66 -19.33
CA ASP A 60 5.88 12.32 -19.47
C ASP A 60 4.87 12.03 -18.35
N GLU A 61 3.58 12.16 -18.68
CA GLU A 61 2.48 11.92 -17.74
C GLU A 61 2.48 10.49 -17.20
N LEU A 62 2.82 9.48 -18.01
CA LEU A 62 2.85 8.09 -17.55
C LEU A 62 3.98 7.88 -16.54
N GLN A 63 5.18 8.39 -16.80
CA GLN A 63 6.28 8.32 -15.83
C GLN A 63 5.93 9.04 -14.52
N CYS A 64 5.25 10.18 -14.60
CA CYS A 64 4.81 10.90 -13.40
C CYS A 64 3.82 10.06 -12.58
N LEU A 65 2.82 9.46 -13.24
CA LEU A 65 1.83 8.59 -12.61
C LEU A 65 2.48 7.32 -12.01
N GLU A 66 3.43 6.70 -12.71
CA GLU A 66 4.17 5.53 -12.23
C GLU A 66 5.05 5.85 -11.03
N LEU A 67 5.66 7.04 -11.01
CA LEU A 67 6.44 7.55 -9.88
C LEU A 67 5.54 7.74 -8.65
N ILE A 68 4.39 8.42 -8.81
CA ILE A 68 3.42 8.62 -7.73
C ILE A 68 2.92 7.28 -7.19
N ASP A 69 2.55 6.35 -8.09
CA ASP A 69 2.10 5.01 -7.69
C ASP A 69 3.16 4.24 -6.91
N SER A 70 4.42 4.32 -7.36
CA SER A 70 5.54 3.65 -6.70
C SER A 70 5.77 4.21 -5.29
N LEU A 71 5.74 5.54 -5.13
CA LEU A 71 5.92 6.20 -3.82
C LEU A 71 4.82 5.80 -2.83
N GLN A 72 3.56 5.80 -3.29
CA GLN A 72 2.42 5.40 -2.47
C GLN A 72 2.51 3.91 -2.08
N ARG A 73 2.78 3.04 -3.05
CA ARG A 73 2.84 1.59 -2.81
C ARG A 73 4.05 1.17 -1.99
N LEU A 74 5.14 1.93 -2.02
CA LEU A 74 6.31 1.73 -1.15
C LEU A 74 6.13 2.31 0.25
N GLY A 75 5.00 2.96 0.53
CA GLY A 75 4.65 3.46 1.86
C GLY A 75 5.35 4.77 2.25
N VAL A 76 5.98 5.45 1.29
CA VAL A 76 6.71 6.72 1.49
C VAL A 76 5.99 7.94 0.91
N GLY A 77 4.79 7.74 0.34
CA GLY A 77 4.00 8.81 -0.28
C GLY A 77 3.67 9.97 0.66
N TYR A 78 3.61 9.72 1.98
CA TYR A 78 3.31 10.74 2.99
C TYR A 78 4.37 11.85 3.09
N HIS A 79 5.60 11.60 2.62
CA HIS A 79 6.65 12.66 2.52
C HIS A 79 6.40 13.66 1.39
N PHE A 80 5.48 13.34 0.47
CA PHE A 80 5.31 14.02 -0.81
C PHE A 80 3.85 14.44 -1.06
N GLU A 81 3.03 14.58 -0.01
CA GLU A 81 1.60 14.88 -0.16
C GLU A 81 1.36 16.15 -0.98
N GLU A 82 2.09 17.23 -0.70
CA GLU A 82 1.98 18.50 -1.42
C GLU A 82 2.39 18.38 -2.89
N GLU A 83 3.50 17.68 -3.16
CA GLU A 83 3.98 17.48 -4.53
C GLU A 83 3.02 16.58 -5.33
N ILE A 84 2.57 15.47 -4.75
CA ILE A 84 1.61 14.54 -5.38
C ILE A 84 0.30 15.26 -5.70
N ASP A 85 -0.25 15.98 -4.73
CA ASP A 85 -1.51 16.71 -4.89
C ASP A 85 -1.39 17.82 -5.95
N LYS A 86 -0.27 18.56 -5.97
CA LYS A 86 0.04 19.52 -7.04
C LYS A 86 0.06 18.83 -8.41
N ARG A 87 0.74 17.69 -8.53
CA ARG A 87 0.81 16.94 -9.80
C ARG A 87 -0.53 16.42 -10.27
N LEU A 88 -1.31 15.83 -9.37
CA LEU A 88 -2.63 15.31 -9.71
C LEU A 88 -3.60 16.43 -10.09
N ARG A 89 -3.53 17.59 -9.42
CA ARG A 89 -4.26 18.81 -9.86
C ARG A 89 -3.90 19.20 -11.28
N GLU A 90 -2.61 19.30 -11.60
CA GLU A 90 -2.14 19.65 -12.94
C GLU A 90 -2.66 18.66 -13.98
N ILE A 91 -2.49 17.35 -13.72
CA ILE A 91 -2.95 16.25 -14.58
C ILE A 91 -4.48 16.27 -14.80
N HIS A 92 -5.25 16.63 -13.77
CA HIS A 92 -6.70 16.80 -13.85
C HIS A 92 -7.10 18.05 -14.64
N HIS A 93 -6.50 19.20 -14.34
CA HIS A 93 -6.86 20.51 -14.92
C HIS A 93 -6.48 20.68 -16.38
N HIS A 94 -5.37 20.09 -16.83
CA HIS A 94 -4.97 20.18 -18.23
C HIS A 94 -5.98 19.48 -19.16
N ASN A 95 -7.03 18.86 -18.58
CA ASN A 95 -8.02 18.05 -19.28
C ASN A 95 -7.31 17.15 -20.29
N GLY A 96 -6.13 16.69 -19.87
CA GLY A 96 -5.20 15.95 -20.69
C GLY A 96 -5.96 14.69 -21.00
N LYS A 97 -6.63 14.69 -22.15
CA LYS A 97 -6.88 13.45 -22.86
C LYS A 97 -5.54 12.76 -22.75
N ILE A 98 -5.50 11.62 -22.08
CA ILE A 98 -4.37 10.74 -22.28
C ILE A 98 -4.39 10.50 -23.78
N GLU A 99 -3.55 11.26 -24.47
CA GLU A 99 -3.37 11.21 -25.91
C GLU A 99 -2.68 9.89 -26.13
N GLY A 100 -3.49 8.85 -26.27
CA GLY A 100 -2.97 7.50 -26.23
C GLY A 100 -4.05 6.46 -26.10
N ASN A 101 -3.82 5.38 -26.84
CA ASN A 101 -4.50 4.10 -26.67
C ASN A 101 -3.85 3.26 -25.56
N ASP A 102 -3.02 3.84 -24.69
CA ASP A 102 -2.38 3.10 -23.61
C ASP A 102 -3.35 2.90 -22.44
N LEU A 103 -3.77 1.65 -22.25
CA LEU A 103 -4.63 1.23 -21.16
C LEU A 103 -3.99 1.45 -19.78
N GLN A 104 -2.67 1.29 -19.67
CA GLN A 104 -1.96 1.46 -18.40
C GLN A 104 -2.05 2.90 -17.92
N ALA A 105 -1.68 3.86 -18.76
CA ALA A 105 -1.77 5.28 -18.44
C ALA A 105 -3.18 5.69 -18.02
N VAL A 106 -4.21 5.27 -18.78
CA VAL A 106 -5.61 5.63 -18.48
C VAL A 106 -6.10 5.06 -17.17
N ALA A 107 -5.87 3.77 -16.96
CA ALA A 107 -6.29 3.13 -15.73
C ALA A 107 -5.55 3.69 -14.51
N LEU A 108 -4.25 3.97 -14.64
CA LEU A 108 -3.44 4.53 -13.56
C LEU A 108 -3.88 5.95 -13.20
N LYS A 109 -4.09 6.82 -14.20
CA LYS A 109 -4.63 8.18 -14.00
C LYS A 109 -5.99 8.14 -13.33
N PHE A 110 -6.91 7.32 -13.84
CA PHE A 110 -8.25 7.18 -13.27
C PHE A 110 -8.17 6.77 -11.79
N ARG A 111 -7.38 5.73 -11.49
CA ARG A 111 -7.23 5.21 -10.13
C ARG A 111 -6.64 6.26 -9.19
N LEU A 112 -5.51 6.89 -9.56
CA LEU A 112 -4.85 7.88 -8.72
C LEU A 112 -5.74 9.11 -8.50
N LEU A 113 -6.42 9.62 -9.53
CA LEU A 113 -7.34 10.74 -9.38
C LEU A 113 -8.52 10.38 -8.45
N ARG A 114 -9.17 9.23 -8.64
CA ARG A 114 -10.27 8.79 -7.74
C ARG A 114 -9.79 8.58 -6.30
N GLN A 115 -8.61 7.98 -6.10
CA GLN A 115 -8.01 7.78 -4.76
C GLN A 115 -7.77 9.11 -4.03
N HIS A 116 -7.49 10.18 -4.77
CA HIS A 116 -7.30 11.55 -4.24
C HIS A 116 -8.58 12.40 -4.26
N GLY A 117 -9.75 11.78 -4.48
CA GLY A 117 -11.05 12.45 -4.33
C GLY A 117 -11.54 13.22 -5.56
N TYR A 118 -10.84 13.13 -6.70
CA TYR A 118 -11.32 13.74 -7.95
C TYR A 118 -12.45 12.93 -8.55
N ASN A 119 -13.55 13.59 -8.93
CA ASN A 119 -14.67 12.95 -9.62
C ASN A 119 -14.40 12.84 -11.13
N VAL A 120 -13.61 11.83 -11.53
CA VAL A 120 -13.33 11.53 -12.95
C VAL A 120 -14.33 10.51 -13.50
N SER A 121 -14.90 10.74 -14.69
CA SER A 121 -15.85 9.79 -15.29
C SER A 121 -15.17 8.48 -15.72
N SER A 122 -15.83 7.35 -15.42
CA SER A 122 -15.42 6.03 -15.90
C SER A 122 -15.68 5.82 -17.40
N ASP A 123 -16.41 6.74 -18.06
CA ASP A 123 -16.63 6.71 -19.51
C ASP A 123 -15.34 6.78 -20.33
N VAL A 124 -14.23 7.22 -19.70
CA VAL A 124 -12.90 7.19 -20.32
C VAL A 124 -12.53 5.79 -20.81
N PHE A 125 -13.13 4.73 -20.24
CA PHE A 125 -12.89 3.35 -20.64
C PHE A 125 -13.71 2.89 -21.85
N ASN A 126 -14.72 3.65 -22.30
CA ASN A 126 -15.55 3.28 -23.47
C ASN A 126 -14.71 3.13 -24.76
N LYS A 127 -13.59 3.85 -24.90
CA LYS A 127 -12.70 3.73 -26.08
C LYS A 127 -12.02 2.35 -26.21
N TYR A 128 -11.98 1.58 -25.13
CA TYR A 128 -11.44 0.23 -25.09
C TYR A 128 -12.48 -0.84 -25.42
N LYS A 129 -13.72 -0.44 -25.73
CA LYS A 129 -14.78 -1.34 -26.18
C LYS A 129 -14.85 -1.44 -27.71
N ASP A 130 -15.27 -2.60 -28.19
CA ASP A 130 -15.56 -2.86 -29.60
C ASP A 130 -16.96 -2.38 -30.01
N ASP A 131 -17.34 -2.60 -31.27
CA ASP A 131 -18.64 -2.19 -31.82
C ASP A 131 -19.82 -2.96 -31.20
N GLU A 132 -19.57 -4.09 -30.52
CA GLU A 132 -20.57 -4.83 -29.73
C GLU A 132 -20.71 -4.28 -28.30
N GLY A 133 -19.91 -3.28 -27.94
CA GLY A 133 -19.91 -2.66 -26.61
C GLY A 133 -19.15 -3.47 -25.55
N LYS A 134 -18.31 -4.44 -25.94
CA LYS A 134 -17.50 -5.27 -25.03
C LYS A 134 -16.05 -4.82 -25.02
N PHE A 135 -15.34 -5.00 -23.90
CA PHE A 135 -13.89 -4.77 -23.87
C PHE A 135 -13.14 -5.61 -24.91
N LYS A 136 -12.27 -4.96 -25.69
CA LYS A 136 -11.51 -5.61 -26.77
C LYS A 136 -10.58 -6.69 -26.21
N ASN A 137 -10.69 -7.91 -26.74
CA ASN A 137 -9.85 -9.04 -26.30
C ASN A 137 -8.33 -8.79 -26.47
N ASN A 138 -7.92 -7.95 -27.42
CA ASN A 138 -6.51 -7.63 -27.64
C ASN A 138 -5.86 -6.83 -26.49
N LEU A 139 -6.65 -6.28 -25.56
CA LEU A 139 -6.15 -5.62 -24.35
C LEU A 139 -5.41 -6.60 -23.42
N ALA A 140 -5.72 -7.90 -23.51
CA ALA A 140 -5.04 -8.94 -22.74
C ALA A 140 -3.53 -9.02 -23.04
N ASN A 141 -3.09 -8.51 -24.20
CA ASN A 141 -1.67 -8.46 -24.57
C ASN A 141 -0.90 -7.39 -23.76
N ASN A 142 -1.58 -6.36 -23.23
CA ASN A 142 -0.97 -5.37 -22.35
C ASN A 142 -1.24 -5.75 -20.88
N VAL A 143 -0.40 -6.66 -20.36
CA VAL A 143 -0.57 -7.20 -19.00
C VAL A 143 -0.54 -6.11 -17.92
N ARG A 144 0.35 -5.12 -18.03
CA ARG A 144 0.44 -4.00 -17.08
C ARG A 144 -0.79 -3.08 -17.16
N GLY A 145 -1.30 -2.84 -18.36
CA GLY A 145 -2.54 -2.12 -18.58
C GLY A 145 -3.74 -2.85 -17.98
N LEU A 146 -3.83 -4.16 -18.20
CA LEU A 146 -4.89 -5.00 -17.66
C LEU A 146 -4.88 -5.03 -16.13
N LEU A 147 -3.69 -5.16 -15.52
CA LEU A 147 -3.52 -5.09 -14.07
C LEU A 147 -3.90 -3.71 -13.51
N SER A 148 -3.50 -2.64 -14.20
CA SER A 148 -3.85 -1.27 -13.79
C SER A 148 -5.36 -1.04 -13.85
N LEU A 149 -6.03 -1.56 -14.89
CA LEU A 149 -7.48 -1.48 -15.02
C LEU A 149 -8.18 -2.30 -13.93
N TYR A 150 -7.70 -3.50 -13.63
CA TYR A 150 -8.22 -4.32 -12.54
C TYR A 150 -8.19 -3.57 -11.21
N GLU A 151 -7.04 -2.98 -10.86
CA GLU A 151 -6.90 -2.22 -9.61
C GLU A 151 -7.77 -0.95 -9.60
N ALA A 152 -7.96 -0.31 -10.76
CA ALA A 152 -8.83 0.86 -10.94
C ALA A 152 -10.32 0.53 -10.72
N CYS A 153 -10.77 -0.68 -11.06
CA CYS A 153 -12.17 -1.09 -10.90
C CYS A 153 -12.63 -1.07 -9.43
N PHE A 154 -11.71 -1.19 -8.48
CA PHE A 154 -12.05 -1.15 -7.05
C PHE A 154 -12.33 0.25 -6.51
N LEU A 155 -12.22 1.28 -7.35
CA LEU A 155 -12.61 2.67 -7.07
C LEU A 155 -13.99 3.01 -7.67
N SER A 156 -14.76 2.00 -8.09
CA SER A 156 -16.09 2.19 -8.66
C SER A 156 -17.08 2.76 -7.64
N THR A 157 -18.01 3.56 -8.16
CA THR A 157 -19.20 4.03 -7.47
C THR A 157 -20.44 3.43 -8.12
N HIS A 158 -21.63 3.72 -7.57
CA HIS A 158 -22.90 3.24 -8.13
C HIS A 158 -23.23 3.77 -9.53
N GLU A 159 -22.50 4.77 -10.02
CA GLU A 159 -22.68 5.35 -11.36
C GLU A 159 -21.72 4.76 -12.40
N ASP A 160 -20.82 3.85 -12.00
CA ASP A 160 -19.72 3.37 -12.83
C ASP A 160 -19.98 1.94 -13.40
N ASP A 161 -21.13 1.70 -14.02
CA ASP A 161 -21.53 0.38 -14.56
C ASP A 161 -20.46 -0.27 -15.47
N ILE A 162 -19.71 0.55 -16.21
CA ILE A 162 -18.62 0.09 -17.08
C ILE A 162 -17.49 -0.61 -16.30
N LEU A 163 -17.27 -0.25 -15.03
CA LEU A 163 -16.21 -0.83 -14.21
C LEU A 163 -16.56 -2.23 -13.71
N ASP A 164 -17.84 -2.58 -13.58
CA ASP A 164 -18.25 -3.96 -13.25
C ASP A 164 -17.95 -4.91 -14.41
N GLU A 165 -18.20 -4.46 -15.64
CA GLU A 165 -17.80 -5.21 -16.85
C GLU A 165 -16.27 -5.30 -16.96
N ALA A 166 -15.56 -4.18 -16.74
CA ALA A 166 -14.11 -4.14 -16.76
C ALA A 166 -13.49 -5.07 -15.71
N LEU A 167 -14.07 -5.14 -14.50
CA LEU A 167 -13.61 -6.02 -13.43
C LEU A 167 -13.74 -7.48 -13.84
N ASN A 168 -14.87 -7.87 -14.42
CA ASN A 168 -15.07 -9.24 -14.91
C ASN A 168 -14.10 -9.59 -16.04
N PHE A 169 -13.94 -8.70 -17.01
CA PHE A 169 -13.01 -8.86 -18.13
C PHE A 169 -11.56 -9.02 -17.65
N THR A 170 -11.08 -8.06 -16.85
CA THR A 170 -9.70 -8.05 -16.35
C THR A 170 -9.43 -9.26 -15.46
N LYS A 171 -10.33 -9.58 -14.53
CA LYS A 171 -10.19 -10.75 -13.64
C LYS A 171 -10.06 -12.04 -14.43
N HIS A 172 -10.89 -12.25 -15.46
CA HIS A 172 -10.82 -13.44 -16.31
C HIS A 172 -9.46 -13.59 -16.98
N HIS A 173 -8.99 -12.53 -17.65
CA HIS A 173 -7.71 -12.55 -18.35
C HIS A 173 -6.51 -12.66 -17.41
N LEU A 174 -6.53 -11.96 -16.26
CA LEU A 174 -5.48 -12.05 -15.24
C LEU A 174 -5.38 -13.46 -14.64
N GLN A 175 -6.51 -14.14 -14.41
CA GLN A 175 -6.52 -15.53 -13.97
C GLN A 175 -5.91 -16.47 -15.02
N SER A 176 -6.14 -16.22 -16.31
CA SER A 176 -5.49 -16.98 -17.39
C SER A 176 -3.99 -16.72 -17.42
N LEU A 177 -3.58 -15.45 -17.38
CA LEU A 177 -2.17 -15.02 -17.40
C LEU A 177 -1.38 -15.51 -16.19
N SER A 178 -2.01 -15.65 -15.02
CA SER A 178 -1.37 -16.21 -13.83
C SER A 178 -0.87 -17.64 -14.00
N LYS A 179 -1.41 -18.38 -14.98
CA LYS A 179 -1.06 -19.76 -15.31
C LYS A 179 -0.11 -19.89 -16.51
N ASP A 180 0.22 -18.77 -17.17
CA ASP A 180 1.08 -18.78 -18.35
C ASP A 180 2.55 -18.88 -17.94
N ASP A 181 3.19 -20.02 -18.21
CA ASP A 181 4.60 -20.26 -17.87
C ASP A 181 5.58 -19.23 -18.49
N GLN A 182 5.23 -18.59 -19.61
CA GLN A 182 6.09 -17.63 -20.30
C GLN A 182 6.04 -16.21 -19.72
N LEU A 183 5.04 -15.90 -18.89
CA LEU A 183 4.91 -14.57 -18.31
C LEU A 183 6.01 -14.31 -17.27
N ASP A 184 6.55 -13.08 -17.28
CA ASP A 184 7.55 -12.64 -16.32
C ASP A 184 7.15 -12.95 -14.86
N SER A 185 8.14 -13.39 -14.08
CA SER A 185 7.93 -13.81 -12.69
C SER A 185 7.44 -12.68 -11.79
N THR A 186 7.90 -11.45 -11.99
CA THR A 186 7.49 -10.28 -11.22
C THR A 186 6.03 -9.93 -11.53
N LEU A 187 5.65 -9.97 -12.81
CA LEU A 187 4.26 -9.78 -13.22
C LEU A 187 3.34 -10.86 -12.65
N LYS A 188 3.74 -12.14 -12.64
CA LYS A 188 2.95 -13.21 -12.00
C LYS A 188 2.69 -12.95 -10.52
N ILE A 189 3.72 -12.51 -9.79
CA ILE A 189 3.62 -12.16 -8.37
C ILE A 189 2.62 -11.01 -8.19
N LEU A 190 2.73 -9.95 -9.00
CA LEU A 190 1.81 -8.82 -8.96
C LEU A 190 0.36 -9.23 -9.27
N ILE A 191 0.15 -10.06 -10.28
CA ILE A 191 -1.18 -10.59 -10.65
C ILE A 191 -1.76 -11.41 -9.51
N SER A 192 -1.00 -12.36 -8.97
CA SER A 192 -1.46 -13.22 -7.87
C SER A 192 -1.88 -12.38 -6.66
N HIS A 193 -1.07 -11.40 -6.30
CA HIS A 193 -1.35 -10.54 -5.15
C HIS A 193 -2.57 -9.65 -5.37
N ALA A 194 -2.77 -9.11 -6.60
CA ALA A 194 -3.96 -8.33 -6.96
C ALA A 194 -5.24 -9.16 -6.93
N LEU A 195 -5.18 -10.41 -7.42
CA LEU A 195 -6.32 -11.33 -7.40
C LEU A 195 -6.68 -11.82 -6.00
N GLU A 196 -5.71 -11.88 -5.08
CA GLU A 196 -5.95 -12.21 -3.66
C GLU A 196 -6.63 -11.06 -2.91
N LEU A 197 -6.05 -9.86 -2.97
CA LEU A 197 -6.61 -8.66 -2.37
C LEU A 197 -6.20 -7.44 -3.20
N PRO A 198 -7.14 -6.66 -3.76
CA PRO A 198 -6.83 -5.51 -4.60
C PRO A 198 -6.19 -4.39 -3.79
N LEU A 199 -5.32 -3.60 -4.43
CA LEU A 199 -4.52 -2.54 -3.83
C LEU A 199 -5.34 -1.59 -2.97
N HIS A 200 -6.51 -1.14 -3.43
CA HIS A 200 -7.35 -0.20 -2.69
C HIS A 200 -7.87 -0.73 -1.35
N ARG A 201 -7.89 -2.06 -1.17
CA ARG A 201 -8.36 -2.72 0.07
C ARG A 201 -7.20 -3.21 0.95
N ARG A 202 -5.95 -2.97 0.56
CA ARG A 202 -4.78 -3.42 1.32
C ARG A 202 -4.46 -2.45 2.45
N ILE A 203 -3.99 -3.01 3.57
CA ILE A 203 -3.36 -2.23 4.64
C ILE A 203 -2.04 -1.66 4.10
N PRO A 204 -1.85 -0.33 4.07
CA PRO A 204 -0.70 0.31 3.42
C PRO A 204 0.66 -0.25 3.86
N ARG A 205 0.89 -0.39 5.17
CA ARG A 205 2.19 -0.87 5.69
C ARG A 205 2.51 -2.32 5.33
N LEU A 206 1.51 -3.21 5.35
CA LEU A 206 1.71 -4.59 4.90
C LEU A 206 1.92 -4.65 3.38
N GLY A 207 1.14 -3.86 2.64
CA GLY A 207 1.29 -3.71 1.20
C GLY A 207 2.68 -3.21 0.81
N ALA A 208 3.21 -2.21 1.52
CA ALA A 208 4.54 -1.65 1.31
C ALA A 208 5.65 -2.66 1.52
N ARG A 209 5.61 -3.41 2.63
CA ARG A 209 6.59 -4.49 2.91
C ARG A 209 6.61 -5.53 1.80
N TYR A 210 5.44 -5.96 1.32
CA TYR A 210 5.36 -6.90 0.22
C TYR A 210 5.86 -6.29 -1.10
N TYR A 211 5.38 -5.09 -1.44
CA TYR A 211 5.68 -4.45 -2.70
C TYR A 211 7.15 -4.09 -2.84
N MET A 212 7.83 -3.70 -1.75
CA MET A 212 9.26 -3.38 -1.77
C MET A 212 10.11 -4.55 -2.31
N ARG A 213 9.78 -5.79 -1.94
CA ARG A 213 10.44 -7.00 -2.49
C ARG A 213 10.21 -7.16 -3.99
N VAL A 214 9.00 -6.88 -4.46
CA VAL A 214 8.62 -6.99 -5.87
C VAL A 214 9.27 -5.87 -6.69
N TYR A 215 9.25 -4.65 -6.17
CA TYR A 215 9.86 -3.47 -6.78
C TYR A 215 11.39 -3.63 -6.91
N GLU A 216 12.04 -4.26 -5.93
CA GLU A 216 13.46 -4.59 -6.00
C GLU A 216 13.78 -5.58 -7.14
N GLN A 217 12.83 -6.44 -7.53
CA GLN A 217 13.00 -7.43 -8.60
C GLN A 217 12.66 -6.88 -10.00
N ASP A 218 11.82 -5.83 -10.08
CA ASP A 218 11.40 -5.22 -11.34
C ASP A 218 12.50 -4.33 -11.96
N LYS A 219 13.46 -4.96 -12.66
CA LYS A 219 14.60 -4.25 -13.27
C LYS A 219 14.19 -3.17 -14.29
N GLU A 220 12.99 -3.24 -14.86
CA GLU A 220 12.52 -2.27 -15.85
C GLU A 220 11.99 -1.00 -15.20
N LYS A 221 11.36 -1.10 -14.03
CA LYS A 221 10.68 0.01 -13.36
C LYS A 221 11.36 0.50 -12.08
N ARG A 222 12.31 -0.26 -11.53
CA ARG A 222 12.99 0.07 -10.28
C ARG A 222 13.83 1.34 -10.40
N ASN A 223 13.52 2.30 -9.54
CA ASN A 223 14.37 3.45 -9.24
C ASN A 223 15.11 3.21 -7.90
N GLU A 224 16.45 3.24 -7.93
CA GLU A 224 17.30 2.95 -6.76
C GLU A 224 17.13 3.98 -5.63
N ILE A 225 16.98 5.27 -5.96
CA ILE A 225 16.80 6.35 -4.97
C ILE A 225 15.53 6.09 -4.15
N ILE A 226 14.45 5.70 -4.83
CA ILE A 226 13.16 5.43 -4.19
C ILE A 226 13.21 4.13 -3.38
N LEU A 227 13.88 3.09 -3.89
CA LEU A 227 14.04 1.83 -3.16
C LEU A 227 14.87 2.01 -1.89
N GLU A 228 15.97 2.78 -1.96
CA GLU A 228 16.78 3.13 -0.80
C GLU A 228 15.94 3.89 0.23
N LEU A 229 15.22 4.94 -0.21
CA LEU A 229 14.32 5.72 0.63
C LEU A 229 13.30 4.82 1.34
N ALA A 230 12.62 3.95 0.60
CA ALA A 230 11.60 3.06 1.14
C ALA A 230 12.17 2.08 2.19
N LYS A 231 13.38 1.55 1.98
CA LYS A 231 14.04 0.65 2.94
C LYS A 231 14.42 1.38 4.23
N LEU A 232 15.05 2.55 4.11
CA LEU A 232 15.49 3.33 5.27
C LEU A 232 14.30 3.85 6.08
N ASP A 233 13.32 4.43 5.40
CA ASP A 233 12.09 4.95 6.01
C ASP A 233 11.31 3.85 6.74
N PHE A 234 11.12 2.69 6.10
CA PHE A 234 10.42 1.57 6.72
C PHE A 234 11.13 1.09 7.99
N ASN A 235 12.46 1.02 7.98
CA ASN A 235 13.23 0.59 9.15
C ASN A 235 13.16 1.64 10.28
N LEU A 236 13.25 2.94 9.96
CA LEU A 236 13.11 4.01 10.96
C LEU A 236 11.74 3.99 11.63
N LEU A 237 10.67 3.86 10.86
CA LEU A 237 9.32 3.72 11.42
C LEU A 237 9.15 2.42 12.19
N GLN A 238 9.75 1.32 11.74
CA GLN A 238 9.71 0.07 12.50
C GLN A 238 10.38 0.19 13.87
N LEU A 239 11.47 0.96 13.99
CA LEU A 239 12.11 1.23 15.29
C LEU A 239 11.18 2.01 16.22
N LEU A 240 10.53 3.05 15.71
CA LEU A 240 9.51 3.80 16.45
C LEU A 240 8.36 2.90 16.91
N HIS A 241 7.76 2.16 15.97
CA HIS A 241 6.62 1.31 16.26
C HIS A 241 6.94 0.20 17.26
N HIS A 242 8.19 -0.25 17.29
CA HIS A 242 8.67 -1.21 18.26
C HIS A 242 8.74 -0.62 19.68
N GLU A 243 9.16 0.65 19.82
CA GLU A 243 9.16 1.35 21.11
C GLU A 243 7.74 1.70 21.60
N GLU A 244 6.82 2.02 20.69
CA GLU A 244 5.40 2.19 21.00
C GLU A 244 4.77 0.87 21.47
N ALA A 245 5.00 -0.24 20.74
CA ALA A 245 4.53 -1.57 21.12
C ALA A 245 5.07 -1.98 22.49
N ARG A 246 6.35 -1.69 22.77
CA ARG A 246 6.98 -1.92 24.07
C ARG A 246 6.29 -1.13 25.17
N SER A 247 6.09 0.17 24.97
CA SER A 247 5.46 1.06 25.95
C SER A 247 4.05 0.60 26.29
N LEU A 248 3.27 0.22 25.27
CA LEU A 248 1.92 -0.34 25.46
C LEU A 248 1.94 -1.70 26.15
N SER A 249 2.92 -2.54 25.86
CA SER A 249 3.06 -3.86 26.50
C SER A 249 3.38 -3.72 27.99
N ILE A 250 4.26 -2.78 28.38
CA ILE A 250 4.57 -2.49 29.79
C ILE A 250 3.32 -1.98 30.52
N TRP A 251 2.63 -0.99 29.94
CA TRP A 251 1.39 -0.44 30.49
C TRP A 251 0.32 -1.53 30.68
N TRP A 252 0.18 -2.42 29.70
CA TRP A 252 -0.78 -3.52 29.76
C TRP A 252 -0.40 -4.57 30.81
N GLU A 253 0.89 -4.90 30.97
CA GLU A 253 1.37 -5.82 31.99
C GLU A 253 1.04 -5.32 33.41
N GLU A 254 1.23 -4.03 33.68
CA GLU A 254 0.86 -3.38 34.95
C GLU A 254 -0.64 -3.55 35.26
N ILE A 255 -1.51 -3.28 34.28
CA ILE A 255 -2.96 -3.42 34.44
C ILE A 255 -3.38 -4.88 34.66
N VAL A 256 -2.86 -5.81 33.86
CA VAL A 256 -3.23 -7.23 33.96
C VAL A 256 -2.78 -7.81 35.30
N HIS A 257 -1.60 -7.41 35.79
CA HIS A 257 -1.10 -7.80 37.09
C HIS A 257 -2.03 -7.34 38.22
N ASP A 258 -2.42 -6.05 38.21
CA ASP A 258 -3.26 -5.46 39.26
C ASP A 258 -4.70 -6.00 39.23
N ALA A 259 -5.28 -6.15 38.04
CA ALA A 259 -6.69 -6.47 37.87
C ALA A 259 -6.99 -7.98 37.80
N LYS A 260 -5.97 -8.84 37.69
CA LYS A 260 -6.11 -10.31 37.53
C LYS A 260 -7.13 -10.68 36.44
N PHE A 261 -7.03 -10.03 35.28
CA PHE A 261 -7.95 -10.21 34.16
C PHE A 261 -7.81 -11.60 33.50
N ILE A 262 -8.38 -12.63 34.12
CA ILE A 262 -8.36 -14.02 33.62
C ILE A 262 -9.50 -14.33 32.64
N PHE A 263 -10.44 -13.40 32.44
CA PHE A 263 -11.65 -13.61 31.64
C PHE A 263 -11.67 -12.85 30.31
N SER A 264 -10.73 -11.93 30.07
CA SER A 264 -10.60 -11.18 28.81
C SER A 264 -9.46 -11.72 27.96
N ARG A 265 -9.51 -11.45 26.66
CA ARG A 265 -8.41 -11.79 25.74
C ARG A 265 -7.22 -10.87 26.00
N ASP A 266 -6.05 -11.45 26.18
CA ASP A 266 -4.78 -10.75 26.26
C ASP A 266 -4.21 -10.53 24.84
N ARG A 267 -4.46 -9.35 24.25
CA ARG A 267 -4.20 -9.07 22.83
C ARG A 267 -3.69 -7.65 22.58
N ILE A 268 -2.90 -7.10 23.51
CA ILE A 268 -2.43 -5.70 23.40
C ILE A 268 -1.61 -5.46 22.14
N VAL A 269 -0.79 -6.43 21.72
CA VAL A 269 0.03 -6.33 20.51
C VAL A 269 -0.86 -6.34 19.26
N GLU A 270 -1.88 -7.19 19.20
CA GLU A 270 -2.83 -7.19 18.09
C GLU A 270 -3.67 -5.90 18.06
N CYS A 271 -4.05 -5.37 19.23
CA CYS A 271 -4.73 -4.07 19.33
C CYS A 271 -3.84 -2.93 18.79
N TYR A 272 -2.57 -2.92 19.17
CA TYR A 272 -1.61 -1.94 18.65
C TYR A 272 -1.38 -2.10 17.15
N PHE A 273 -1.28 -3.34 16.65
CA PHE A 273 -1.21 -3.61 15.23
C PHE A 273 -2.41 -2.99 14.48
N TRP A 274 -3.63 -3.09 15.01
CA TRP A 274 -4.80 -2.41 14.44
C TRP A 274 -4.66 -0.89 14.41
N THR A 275 -4.10 -0.27 15.45
CA THR A 275 -3.79 1.17 15.43
C THR A 275 -2.84 1.52 14.29
N LEU A 276 -1.76 0.74 14.10
CA LEU A 276 -0.81 0.93 12.99
C LEU A 276 -1.44 0.76 11.60
N THR A 277 -2.52 -0.01 11.47
CA THR A 277 -3.23 -0.11 10.20
C THR A 277 -4.01 1.16 9.85
N THR A 278 -4.31 1.99 10.85
CA THR A 278 -5.07 3.23 10.69
C THR A 278 -4.15 4.40 10.36
N TYR A 279 -3.09 4.58 11.16
CA TYR A 279 -2.06 5.60 10.96
C TYR A 279 -0.70 4.98 11.33
N PHE A 280 0.27 5.11 10.45
CA PHE A 280 1.62 4.57 10.67
C PHE A 280 2.69 5.66 10.64
N GLU A 281 2.32 6.85 10.17
CA GLU A 281 3.20 7.99 9.98
C GLU A 281 3.64 8.55 11.32
N LEU A 282 4.86 9.10 11.36
CA LEU A 282 5.53 9.57 12.58
C LEU A 282 4.74 10.65 13.36
N GLN A 283 3.89 11.42 12.68
CA GLN A 283 3.19 12.57 13.28
C GLN A 283 1.97 12.22 14.15
N TYR A 284 1.56 10.95 14.20
CA TYR A 284 0.38 10.47 14.95
C TYR A 284 0.78 9.63 16.16
#